data_AF-A0A9D0Z696-F1
#
_entry.id   AF-A0A9D0Z696-F1
#
_cell.length_a   1.000
_cell.length_b   1.000
_cell.length_c   1.000
_cell.angle_alpha   90.00
_cell.angle_beta   90.00
_cell.angle_gamma   90.00
#
_symmetry.space_group_name_H-M   'P 1'
#
loop_
_entity.id
_entity.type
_entity.pdbx_description
1 polymer ?
#
loop_
_entity_poly.entity_id
_entity_poly.type
_entity_poly.pdbx_seq_one_letter_code
_entity_poly.pdbx_strand_id
1 'polypeptide(L)'
;MTLDQLTDRVWQRLLPRALLVGAAPDWPLPVRYVDAAPYEAVVLGLLPPGLLLAMPTDQVCRALLEGLPVLLWDGQPYRRAARGILLKRELEAAQARLLRLGAIAFGPGVRHTQQEARRLRALTGEDEPCFWAK
;
A
#
# COMPACT_ATOMS: atom_id res chain seq x y z
N MET A 1 14.99 -4.66 29.82
CA MET A 1 13.91 -4.28 28.87
C MET A 1 13.37 -2.95 29.35
N THR A 2 13.51 -1.89 28.56
CA THR A 2 13.13 -0.52 28.97
C THR A 2 11.64 -0.27 28.69
N LEU A 3 11.06 0.77 29.29
CA LEU A 3 9.66 1.16 29.10
C LEU A 3 9.37 1.42 27.60
N ASP A 4 10.27 2.12 26.91
CA ASP A 4 10.14 2.41 25.47
C ASP A 4 10.08 1.14 24.62
N GLN A 5 10.93 0.14 24.91
CA GLN A 5 10.92 -1.15 24.21
C GLN A 5 9.62 -1.94 24.45
N LEU A 6 9.00 -1.79 25.63
CA LEU A 6 7.72 -2.41 25.93
C LEU A 6 6.59 -1.70 25.18
N THR A 7 6.59 -0.37 25.18
CA THR A 7 5.62 0.46 24.45
C THR A 7 5.65 0.14 22.96
N ASP A 8 6.83 0.09 22.34
CA ASP A 8 6.99 -0.29 20.93
C ASP A 8 6.47 -1.69 20.64
N ARG A 9 6.74 -2.67 21.53
CA ARG A 9 6.26 -4.04 21.36
C ARG A 9 4.76 -4.19 21.50
N VAL A 10 4.14 -3.44 22.41
CA VAL A 10 2.68 -3.40 22.56
C VAL A 10 2.07 -2.73 21.34
N TRP A 11 2.65 -1.62 20.89
CA TRP A 11 2.20 -0.91 19.70
C TRP A 11 2.25 -1.80 18.45
N GLN A 12 3.37 -2.49 18.22
CA GLN A 12 3.53 -3.45 17.12
C GLN A 12 2.57 -4.64 17.15
N ARG A 13 1.97 -4.95 18.31
CA ARG A 13 0.93 -5.98 18.44
C ARG A 13 -0.47 -5.47 18.12
N LEU A 14 -0.70 -4.17 18.29
CA LEU A 14 -1.99 -3.53 18.05
C LEU A 14 -2.13 -3.07 16.59
N LEU A 15 -1.03 -2.93 15.86
CA LEU A 15 -1.05 -2.58 14.44
C LEU A 15 -1.63 -3.72 13.58
N PRO A 16 -2.49 -3.41 12.58
CA PRO A 16 -3.00 -4.40 11.65
C PRO A 16 -1.89 -4.98 10.78
N ARG A 17 -2.05 -6.23 10.39
CA ARG A 17 -1.08 -6.94 9.56
C ARG A 17 -1.34 -6.69 8.07
N ALA A 18 -0.36 -6.17 7.35
CA ALA A 18 -0.46 -5.93 5.92
C ALA A 18 0.53 -6.80 5.15
N LEU A 19 0.04 -7.56 4.17
CA LEU A 19 0.91 -8.29 3.24
C LEU A 19 1.69 -7.29 2.40
N LEU A 20 3.01 -7.30 2.50
CA LEU A 20 3.88 -6.42 1.70
C LEU A 20 4.25 -7.11 0.38
N VAL A 21 3.94 -6.45 -0.74
CA VAL A 21 4.36 -6.86 -2.08
C VAL A 21 5.33 -5.81 -2.62
N GLY A 22 6.53 -6.27 -2.99
CA GLY A 22 7.64 -5.39 -3.35
C GLY A 22 8.44 -4.95 -2.12
N ALA A 23 9.08 -3.78 -2.20
CA ALA A 23 9.79 -3.20 -1.06
C ALA A 23 8.91 -2.22 -0.28
N ALA A 24 9.19 -2.04 1.01
CA ALA A 24 8.44 -1.11 1.86
C ALA A 24 8.59 0.34 1.34
N PRO A 25 7.49 1.09 1.16
CA PRO A 25 7.53 2.48 0.71
C PRO A 25 8.27 3.34 1.73
N ASP A 26 8.86 4.45 1.25
CA ASP A 26 9.45 5.52 2.05
C ASP A 26 8.39 6.44 2.71
N TRP A 27 7.21 5.87 2.98
CA TRP A 27 6.08 6.55 3.59
C TRP A 27 5.54 5.72 4.75
N PRO A 28 5.48 6.29 5.97
CA PRO A 28 5.03 5.55 7.13
C PRO A 28 3.55 5.20 7.00
N LEU A 29 3.24 3.92 7.15
CA LEU A 29 1.88 3.41 7.32
C LEU A 29 1.79 2.78 8.71
N PRO A 30 0.72 3.02 9.50
CA PRO A 30 0.52 2.39 10.79
C PRO A 30 0.01 0.95 10.59
N VAL A 31 0.84 0.13 9.95
CA VAL A 31 0.59 -1.29 9.69
C VAL A 31 1.87 -2.06 9.96
N ARG A 32 1.72 -3.32 10.34
CA ARG A 32 2.82 -4.25 10.44
C ARG A 32 2.93 -5.06 9.16
N TYR A 33 4.03 -4.90 8.43
CA TYR A 33 4.29 -5.67 7.23
C TYR A 33 4.53 -7.15 7.54
N VAL A 34 3.92 -8.01 6.74
CA VAL A 34 4.08 -9.46 6.78
C VAL A 34 4.25 -10.00 5.36
N ASP A 35 4.84 -11.18 5.26
CA ASP A 35 5.22 -11.78 3.97
C ASP A 35 4.24 -12.90 3.56
N ALA A 36 3.38 -13.30 4.51
CA ALA A 36 2.40 -14.36 4.35
C ALA A 36 1.20 -14.17 5.29
N ALA A 37 0.13 -14.93 5.02
CA ALA A 37 -1.07 -14.97 5.85
C ALA A 37 -0.76 -15.33 7.32
N PRO A 38 -1.58 -14.88 8.29
CA PRO A 38 -2.75 -14.01 8.13
C PRO A 38 -2.38 -12.53 7.93
N TYR A 39 -3.20 -11.82 7.16
CA TYR A 39 -3.14 -10.38 6.92
C TYR A 39 -4.55 -9.80 6.76
N GLU A 40 -4.68 -8.50 6.99
CA GLU A 40 -5.93 -7.72 6.96
C GLU A 40 -5.92 -6.68 5.83
N ALA A 41 -4.77 -6.49 5.18
CA ALA A 41 -4.59 -5.61 4.03
C ALA A 41 -3.47 -6.13 3.14
N VAL A 42 -3.39 -5.61 1.92
CA VAL A 42 -2.24 -5.78 1.03
C VAL A 42 -1.65 -4.41 0.74
N VAL A 43 -0.34 -4.25 0.88
CA VAL A 43 0.41 -3.04 0.53
C VAL A 43 1.32 -3.35 -0.64
N LEU A 44 1.02 -2.73 -1.78
CA LEU A 44 1.85 -2.68 -2.97
C LEU A 44 2.81 -1.50 -2.81
N GLY A 45 3.99 -1.78 -2.28
CA GLY A 45 5.03 -0.78 -2.00
C GLY A 45 5.80 -0.37 -3.26
N LEU A 46 7.12 -0.29 -3.18
CA LEU A 46 7.94 -0.09 -4.38
C LEU A 46 7.98 -1.39 -5.19
N LEU A 47 7.27 -1.40 -6.31
CA LEU A 47 7.22 -2.54 -7.21
C LEU A 47 8.30 -2.41 -8.29
N PRO A 48 9.12 -3.45 -8.50
CA PRO A 48 9.92 -3.55 -9.70
C PRO A 48 9.02 -3.47 -10.95
N PRO A 49 9.46 -2.84 -12.06
CA PRO A 49 8.64 -2.69 -13.26
C PRO A 49 8.04 -4.00 -13.77
N GLY A 50 8.84 -5.09 -13.80
CA GLY A 50 8.35 -6.41 -14.22
C GLY A 50 7.23 -6.96 -13.31
N LEU A 51 7.30 -6.70 -12.01
CA LEU A 51 6.27 -7.12 -11.06
C LEU A 51 5.00 -6.29 -11.23
N LEU A 52 5.11 -4.98 -11.44
CA LEU A 52 3.95 -4.12 -11.72
C LEU A 52 3.23 -4.52 -13.02
N LEU A 53 3.98 -4.85 -14.08
CA LEU A 53 3.39 -5.31 -15.35
C LEU A 53 2.69 -6.67 -15.21
N ALA A 54 3.12 -7.52 -14.27
CA ALA A 54 2.50 -8.81 -13.99
C ALA A 54 1.26 -8.72 -13.10
N MET A 55 0.88 -7.51 -12.63
CA MET A 55 -0.29 -7.34 -11.76
C MET A 55 -1.62 -7.45 -12.51
N PRO A 56 -2.70 -7.89 -11.82
CA PRO A 56 -2.74 -8.31 -10.40
C PRO A 56 -2.25 -9.75 -10.18
N THR A 57 -1.61 -10.00 -9.04
CA THR A 57 -1.29 -11.37 -8.57
C THR A 57 -2.50 -12.04 -7.92
N ASP A 58 -2.44 -13.37 -7.73
CA ASP A 58 -3.50 -14.14 -7.06
C ASP A 58 -3.88 -13.59 -5.68
N GLN A 59 -2.87 -13.24 -4.86
CA GLN A 59 -3.08 -12.65 -3.54
C GLN A 59 -3.81 -11.30 -3.59
N VAL A 60 -3.48 -10.47 -4.59
CA VAL A 60 -4.12 -9.17 -4.81
C VAL A 60 -5.56 -9.36 -5.27
N CYS A 61 -5.79 -10.25 -6.24
CA CYS A 61 -7.13 -10.60 -6.70
C CYS A 61 -7.99 -11.10 -5.55
N ARG A 62 -7.45 -12.01 -4.73
CA ARG A 62 -8.14 -12.57 -3.57
C ARG A 62 -8.48 -11.49 -2.55
N ALA A 63 -7.54 -10.61 -2.21
CA ALA A 63 -7.78 -9.50 -1.31
C ALA A 63 -8.92 -8.59 -1.83
N LEU A 64 -8.88 -8.22 -3.12
CA LEU A 64 -9.94 -7.41 -3.73
C LEU A 64 -11.31 -8.10 -3.69
N LEU A 65 -11.37 -9.41 -3.95
CA LEU A 65 -12.60 -10.20 -3.90
C LEU A 65 -13.15 -10.37 -2.48
N GLU A 66 -12.27 -10.53 -1.49
CA GLU A 66 -12.61 -10.63 -0.07
C GLU A 66 -12.93 -9.25 0.56
N GLY A 67 -12.81 -8.17 -0.21
CA GLY A 67 -13.03 -6.80 0.25
C GLY A 67 -11.91 -6.28 1.16
N LEU A 68 -10.79 -6.99 1.24
CA LEU A 68 -9.61 -6.53 1.93
C LEU A 68 -9.00 -5.35 1.16
N PRO A 69 -8.60 -4.29 1.86
CA PRO A 69 -8.00 -3.13 1.24
C PRO A 69 -6.64 -3.46 0.60
N VAL A 70 -6.49 -3.04 -0.64
CA VAL A 70 -5.24 -3.10 -1.41
C VAL A 70 -4.72 -1.69 -1.58
N LEU A 71 -3.61 -1.37 -0.93
CA LEU A 71 -2.98 -0.05 -0.94
C LEU A 71 -1.87 -0.03 -1.98
N LEU A 72 -1.85 0.98 -2.85
CA LEU A 72 -0.88 1.13 -3.93
C LEU A 72 -0.04 2.39 -3.73
N TRP A 73 1.26 2.22 -3.56
CA TRP A 73 2.18 3.35 -3.42
C TRP A 73 2.20 4.18 -4.70
N ASP A 74 1.95 5.49 -4.62
CA ASP A 74 1.92 6.37 -5.79
C ASP A 74 3.34 6.77 -6.26
N GLY A 75 4.34 6.72 -5.37
CA GLY A 75 5.74 7.06 -5.65
C GLY A 75 6.53 5.95 -6.34
N GLN A 76 5.95 5.23 -7.30
CA GLN A 76 6.61 4.09 -7.96
C GLN A 76 7.93 4.50 -8.64
N PRO A 77 9.01 3.67 -8.54
CA PRO A 77 10.34 4.02 -9.06
C PRO A 77 10.37 4.40 -10.54
N TYR A 78 9.52 3.77 -11.35
CA TYR A 78 9.50 3.99 -12.80
C TYR A 78 9.12 5.42 -13.18
N ARG A 79 8.39 6.15 -12.32
CA ARG A 79 7.98 7.53 -12.59
C ARG A 79 9.17 8.48 -12.75
N ARG A 80 10.29 8.18 -12.08
CA ARG A 80 11.54 8.97 -12.16
C ARG A 80 12.57 8.34 -13.10
N ALA A 81 12.58 7.00 -13.23
CA ALA A 81 13.69 6.27 -13.84
C ALA A 81 13.38 5.62 -15.20
N ALA A 82 12.13 5.59 -15.68
CA ALA A 82 11.80 4.93 -16.95
C ALA A 82 12.41 5.67 -18.16
N ARG A 83 13.32 5.00 -18.88
CA ARG A 83 14.05 5.58 -20.03
C ARG A 83 13.39 5.31 -21.40
N GLY A 84 12.13 4.84 -21.43
CA GLY A 84 11.41 4.58 -22.68
C GLY A 84 9.93 4.97 -22.58
N ILE A 85 9.42 5.71 -23.56
CA ILE A 85 8.04 6.21 -23.58
C ILE A 85 7.04 5.05 -23.56
N LEU A 86 7.28 4.00 -24.37
CA LEU A 86 6.39 2.85 -24.44
C LEU A 86 6.32 2.12 -23.09
N LEU A 87 7.48 1.75 -22.52
CA LEU A 87 7.54 1.10 -21.21
C LEU A 87 6.88 1.93 -20.12
N LYS A 88 7.09 3.26 -20.13
CA LYS A 88 6.44 4.18 -19.18
C LYS A 88 4.91 4.10 -19.31
N ARG A 89 4.37 4.14 -20.53
CA ARG A 89 2.93 4.04 -20.78
C ARG A 89 2.35 2.71 -20.33
N GLU A 90 3.05 1.61 -20.57
CA GLU A 90 2.63 0.28 -20.10
C GLU A 90 2.57 0.20 -18.57
N LEU A 91 3.58 0.77 -17.88
CA LEU A 91 3.61 0.82 -16.42
C LEU A 91 2.50 1.72 -15.84
N GLU A 92 2.24 2.87 -16.47
CA GLU A 92 1.11 3.74 -16.11
C GLU A 92 -0.24 3.05 -16.34
N ALA A 93 -0.39 2.30 -17.43
CA ALA A 93 -1.58 1.51 -17.71
C ALA A 93 -1.78 0.38 -16.69
N ALA A 94 -0.70 -0.31 -16.29
CA ALA A 94 -0.73 -1.33 -15.24
C ALA A 94 -1.14 -0.74 -13.88
N GLN A 95 -0.58 0.41 -13.50
CA GLN A 95 -1.01 1.13 -12.28
C GLN A 95 -2.49 1.53 -12.37
N ALA A 96 -2.92 2.12 -13.49
CA ALA A 96 -4.31 2.54 -13.67
C ALA A 96 -5.29 1.36 -13.64
N ARG A 97 -4.88 0.20 -14.17
CA ARG A 97 -5.66 -1.03 -14.10
C ARG A 97 -5.90 -1.46 -12.64
N LEU A 98 -4.87 -1.44 -11.80
CA LEU A 98 -5.01 -1.76 -10.37
C LEU A 98 -6.00 -0.82 -9.66
N LEU A 99 -5.91 0.48 -9.93
CA LEU A 99 -6.82 1.46 -9.34
C LEU A 99 -8.27 1.22 -9.80
N ARG A 100 -8.49 0.92 -11.09
CA ARG A 100 -9.82 0.55 -11.61
C ARG A 100 -10.40 -0.72 -10.99
N LEU A 101 -9.54 -1.66 -10.60
CA LEU A 101 -9.94 -2.89 -9.91
C LEU A 101 -10.26 -2.67 -8.43
N GLY A 102 -10.00 -1.48 -7.88
CA GLY A 102 -10.34 -1.11 -6.50
C GLY A 102 -9.16 -0.99 -5.55
N ALA A 103 -7.91 -1.02 -6.05
CA ALA A 103 -6.76 -0.62 -5.26
C ALA A 103 -6.81 0.88 -4.93
N ILE A 104 -6.35 1.24 -3.74
CA ILE A 104 -6.38 2.61 -3.21
C ILE A 104 -4.96 3.17 -3.30
N ALA A 105 -4.76 4.21 -4.12
CA ALA A 105 -3.47 4.90 -4.15
C ALA A 105 -3.17 5.51 -2.76
N PHE A 106 -1.92 5.56 -2.33
CA PHE A 106 -1.49 6.32 -1.16
C PHE A 106 -0.12 6.97 -1.40
N GLY A 107 0.13 8.06 -0.67
CA GLY A 107 1.39 8.80 -0.72
C GLY A 107 1.19 10.32 -0.79
N PRO A 108 2.30 11.08 -0.80
CA PRO A 108 2.24 12.52 -0.65
C PRO A 108 1.42 13.16 -1.77
N GLY A 109 0.34 13.87 -1.40
CA GLY A 109 -0.52 14.59 -2.34
C GLY A 109 -1.62 13.76 -3.00
N VAL A 110 -1.78 12.48 -2.64
CA VAL A 110 -2.92 11.67 -3.11
C VAL A 110 -4.20 12.15 -2.42
N ARG A 111 -5.24 12.42 -3.23
CA ARG A 111 -6.58 12.73 -2.71
C ARG A 111 -7.43 11.46 -2.73
N HIS A 112 -8.11 11.21 -1.62
CA HIS A 112 -9.02 10.06 -1.49
C HIS A 112 -10.47 10.49 -1.64
N THR A 113 -11.25 9.63 -2.27
CA THR A 113 -12.71 9.66 -2.16
C THR A 113 -13.15 9.35 -0.73
N GLN A 114 -14.39 9.69 -0.36
CA GLN A 114 -14.91 9.39 0.98
C GLN A 114 -14.87 7.88 1.31
N GLN A 115 -15.12 7.03 0.32
CA GLN A 115 -15.12 5.58 0.52
C GLN A 115 -13.71 5.03 0.74
N GLU A 116 -12.73 5.53 0.00
CA GLU A 116 -11.31 5.18 0.19
C GLU A 116 -10.81 5.68 1.54
N ALA A 117 -11.17 6.91 1.94
CA ALA A 117 -10.84 7.44 3.25
C ALA A 117 -11.40 6.54 4.36
N ARG A 118 -12.67 6.10 4.27
CA ARG A 118 -13.25 5.15 5.24
C ARG A 118 -12.49 3.83 5.31
N ARG A 119 -12.08 3.26 4.17
CA ARG A 119 -11.30 2.02 4.13
C ARG A 119 -9.91 2.19 4.74
N LEU A 120 -9.26 3.31 4.47
CA LEU A 120 -7.98 3.66 5.08
C LEU A 120 -8.13 3.81 6.60
N ARG A 121 -9.16 4.52 7.07
CA ARG A 121 -9.44 4.67 8.51
C ARG A 121 -9.72 3.34 9.19
N ALA A 122 -10.47 2.44 8.55
CA ALA A 122 -10.75 1.11 9.08
C ALA A 122 -9.46 0.29 9.27
N LEU A 123 -8.43 0.54 8.47
CA LEU A 123 -7.12 -0.06 8.63
C LEU A 123 -6.24 0.67 9.64
N THR A 124 -6.16 2.00 9.56
CA THR A 124 -5.17 2.76 10.35
C THR A 124 -5.67 3.09 11.76
N GLY A 125 -6.98 2.97 12.01
CA GLY A 125 -7.60 3.31 13.29
C GLY A 125 -7.62 4.81 13.61
N GLU A 126 -7.21 5.68 12.68
CA GLU A 126 -7.10 7.12 12.89
C GLU A 126 -8.30 7.87 12.28
N ASP A 127 -8.92 8.78 13.04
CA ASP A 127 -10.07 9.60 12.60
C ASP A 127 -9.67 10.76 11.67
N GLU A 128 -8.38 11.13 11.67
CA GLU A 128 -7.79 12.09 10.76
C GLU A 128 -6.89 11.38 9.74
N PRO A 129 -7.06 11.61 8.42
CA PRO A 129 -6.01 11.32 7.46
C PRO A 129 -4.91 12.37 7.63
N CYS A 130 -4.19 12.33 8.75
CA CYS A 130 -2.90 12.99 8.93
C CYS A 130 -1.85 11.89 8.66
N PHE A 131 -1.55 11.50 7.43
CA PHE A 131 -0.75 12.30 6.49
C PHE A 131 0.15 13.30 7.20
N TRP A 132 0.93 12.87 8.20
CA TRP A 132 1.91 13.70 8.92
C TRP A 132 2.86 14.38 7.94
N ALA A 133 2.43 15.54 7.46
CA ALA A 133 3.23 16.53 6.81
C ALA A 133 4.04 17.21 7.91
N LYS A 134 5.31 16.84 8.00
CA LYS A 134 6.41 17.79 7.92
C LYS A 134 7.70 17.08 7.56
#